data_AF-A0A0R1VQ89-F1
#
_entry.id   AF-A0A0R1VQ89-F1
#
_cell.length_a   1.000
_cell.length_b   1.000
_cell.length_c   1.000
_cell.angle_alpha   90.00
_cell.angle_beta   90.00
_cell.angle_gamma   90.00
#
_symmetry.space_group_name_H-M   'P 1'
#
loop_
_entity.id
_entity.type
_entity.pdbx_description
1 polymer ?
#
loop_
_entity_poly.entity_id
_entity_poly.type
_entity_poly.pdbx_seq_one_letter_code
_entity_poly.pdbx_strand_id
1 'polypeptide(L)'
;MNKLYKDHDSFRLTHYEGVFHAPEFKKEISDLESCMYLPPKEVEEYLQNPKKPLAECEYMHDMGNSDSGMGSYIKLIDKYPQYMGGFIWDFIDQALLVHDPVSGQDVLRYGGDFDDRHSDYEFSGDGLMFADRTPKPAMQ
;
A
#
# COMPACT_ATOMS: atom_id res chain seq x y z
N MET A 1 18.45 -4.75 -12.29
CA MET A 1 18.97 -4.87 -10.91
C MET A 1 18.84 -6.27 -10.33
N ASN A 2 17.77 -7.03 -10.60
CA ASN A 2 17.59 -8.39 -10.06
C ASN A 2 18.83 -9.29 -10.17
N LYS A 3 19.42 -9.42 -11.36
CA LYS A 3 20.66 -10.20 -11.56
C LYS A 3 21.77 -9.83 -10.58
N LEU A 4 22.04 -8.53 -10.41
CA LEU A 4 23.05 -8.05 -9.47
C LEU A 4 22.71 -8.46 -8.03
N TYR A 5 21.45 -8.35 -7.62
CA TYR A 5 21.00 -8.77 -6.29
C TYR A 5 21.20 -10.27 -6.09
N LYS A 6 20.88 -11.11 -7.08
CA LYS A 6 21.08 -12.56 -7.00
C LYS A 6 22.54 -12.97 -6.99
N ASP A 7 23.41 -12.23 -7.68
CA ASP A 7 24.85 -12.45 -7.68
C ASP A 7 25.47 -12.15 -6.29
N HIS A 8 24.87 -11.24 -5.51
CA HIS A 8 25.34 -10.88 -4.16
C HIS A 8 24.64 -11.65 -3.03
N ASP A 9 23.35 -11.94 -3.18
CA ASP A 9 22.54 -12.68 -2.22
C ASP A 9 21.43 -13.46 -2.94
N SER A 10 21.65 -14.76 -3.11
CA SER A 10 20.68 -15.64 -3.76
C SER A 10 19.54 -16.10 -2.83
N PHE A 11 19.58 -15.80 -1.53
CA PHE A 11 18.60 -16.31 -0.57
C PHE A 11 17.35 -15.42 -0.45
N ARG A 12 17.47 -14.12 -0.73
CA ARG A 12 16.35 -13.17 -0.66
C ARG A 12 15.60 -13.09 -1.97
N LEU A 13 14.28 -12.92 -1.89
CA LEU A 13 13.43 -12.59 -3.03
C LEU A 13 13.57 -11.11 -3.38
N THR A 14 13.41 -10.80 -4.66
CA THR A 14 13.39 -9.47 -5.22
C THR A 14 11.96 -9.14 -5.64
N HIS A 15 11.55 -7.92 -5.33
CA HIS A 15 10.23 -7.38 -5.64
C HIS A 15 10.40 -6.08 -6.43
N TYR A 16 9.57 -5.90 -7.44
CA TYR A 16 9.40 -4.61 -8.12
C TYR A 16 8.04 -4.58 -8.81
N GLU A 17 7.13 -3.75 -8.30
CA GLU A 17 5.76 -3.67 -8.81
C GLU A 17 5.69 -3.21 -10.26
N GLY A 18 6.51 -2.23 -10.68
CA GLY A 18 6.39 -1.64 -12.01
C GLY A 18 6.53 -2.63 -13.19
N VAL A 19 7.09 -3.82 -12.96
CA VAL A 19 7.14 -4.90 -13.97
C VAL A 19 5.77 -5.53 -14.23
N PHE A 20 4.80 -5.37 -13.33
CA PHE A 20 3.41 -5.79 -13.49
C PHE A 20 2.82 -5.27 -14.80
N HIS A 21 3.17 -4.03 -15.13
CA HIS A 21 2.74 -3.32 -16.33
C HIS A 21 3.64 -3.55 -17.56
N ALA A 22 4.70 -4.35 -17.45
CA ALA A 22 5.65 -4.64 -18.53
C ALA A 22 5.87 -6.16 -18.71
N PRO A 23 4.91 -6.86 -19.36
CA PRO A 23 4.89 -8.32 -19.48
C PRO A 23 6.17 -8.95 -20.03
N GLU A 24 6.86 -8.27 -20.94
CA GLU A 24 8.09 -8.71 -21.58
C GLU A 24 9.25 -8.89 -20.59
N PHE A 25 9.23 -8.16 -19.46
CA PHE A 25 10.31 -8.20 -18.46
C PHE A 25 9.94 -9.01 -17.21
N LYS A 26 8.70 -9.50 -17.11
CA LYS A 26 8.20 -10.21 -15.92
C LYS A 26 9.07 -11.39 -15.51
N LYS A 27 9.71 -12.08 -16.44
CA LYS A 27 10.59 -13.24 -16.13
C LYS A 27 11.93 -12.84 -15.51
N GLU A 28 12.37 -11.60 -15.66
CA GLU A 28 13.74 -11.18 -15.38
C GLU A 28 13.88 -10.27 -14.16
N ILE A 29 12.85 -9.46 -13.85
CA ILE A 29 13.02 -8.31 -12.92
C ILE A 29 12.60 -8.59 -11.47
N SER A 30 11.64 -9.49 -11.22
CA SER A 30 11.10 -9.75 -9.88
C SER A 30 10.91 -11.25 -9.67
N ASP A 31 11.01 -11.75 -8.45
CA ASP A 31 10.71 -13.17 -8.13
C ASP A 31 9.23 -13.42 -7.82
N LEU A 32 8.49 -12.36 -7.49
CA LEU A 32 7.06 -12.38 -7.24
C LEU A 32 6.32 -11.52 -8.28
N GLU A 33 5.07 -11.88 -8.54
CA GLU A 33 4.13 -10.95 -9.15
C GLU A 33 3.65 -10.00 -8.03
N SER A 34 3.59 -8.71 -8.34
CA SER A 34 3.05 -7.73 -7.42
C SER A 34 2.34 -6.63 -8.16
N CYS A 35 1.27 -6.13 -7.58
CA CYS A 35 0.48 -5.00 -8.07
C CYS A 35 0.07 -4.12 -6.91
N MET A 36 -0.51 -2.97 -7.24
CA MET A 36 -1.16 -2.05 -6.30
C MET A 36 -2.66 -2.03 -6.57
N TYR A 37 -3.48 -2.08 -5.51
CA TYR A 37 -4.93 -1.82 -5.51
C TYR A 37 -5.75 -2.67 -6.51
N LEU A 38 -5.42 -3.95 -6.67
CA LEU A 38 -6.11 -4.82 -7.61
C LEU A 38 -7.41 -5.34 -6.99
N PRO A 39 -8.59 -5.18 -7.62
CA PRO A 39 -9.84 -5.65 -7.01
C PRO A 39 -9.82 -7.17 -6.73
N PRO A 40 -10.51 -7.67 -5.68
CA PRO A 40 -10.47 -9.10 -5.31
C PRO A 40 -10.80 -10.05 -6.47
N LYS A 41 -11.68 -9.63 -7.38
CA LYS A 41 -12.05 -10.41 -8.56
C LYS A 41 -10.85 -10.60 -9.50
N GLU A 42 -10.07 -9.56 -9.76
CA GLU A 42 -8.91 -9.62 -10.65
C GLU A 42 -7.74 -10.36 -10.00
N VAL A 43 -7.58 -10.22 -8.68
CA VAL A 43 -6.69 -11.07 -7.88
C VAL A 43 -7.07 -12.54 -8.05
N GLU A 44 -8.35 -12.89 -7.89
CA GLU A 44 -8.84 -14.25 -8.08
C GLU A 44 -8.60 -14.77 -9.51
N GLU A 45 -8.82 -13.94 -10.54
CA GLU A 45 -8.56 -14.29 -11.95
C GLU A 45 -7.10 -14.66 -12.20
N TYR A 46 -6.14 -13.88 -11.67
CA TYR A 46 -4.72 -14.22 -11.75
C TYR A 46 -4.42 -15.56 -11.05
N LEU A 47 -5.00 -15.76 -9.86
CA LEU A 47 -4.77 -16.93 -9.01
C LEU A 47 -5.38 -18.24 -9.55
N GLN A 48 -6.19 -18.20 -10.62
CA GLN A 48 -6.63 -19.41 -11.33
C GLN A 48 -5.48 -20.11 -12.07
N ASN A 49 -4.47 -19.37 -12.54
CA ASN A 49 -3.31 -19.93 -13.24
C ASN A 49 -2.03 -19.08 -13.01
N PRO A 50 -1.60 -18.94 -11.75
CA PRO A 50 -0.52 -18.05 -11.36
C PRO A 50 0.81 -18.52 -11.95
N LYS A 51 1.59 -17.58 -12.48
CA LYS A 51 2.97 -17.84 -12.95
C LYS A 51 4.00 -17.67 -11.85
N LYS A 52 3.66 -16.86 -10.85
CA LYS A 52 4.43 -16.56 -9.64
C LYS A 52 3.46 -16.36 -8.47
N PRO A 53 3.91 -16.51 -7.22
CA PRO A 53 3.17 -16.00 -6.07
C PRO A 53 2.83 -14.53 -6.27
N LEU A 54 1.64 -14.14 -5.83
CA LEU A 54 1.13 -12.77 -5.90
C LEU A 54 1.13 -12.14 -4.51
N ALA A 55 1.69 -10.95 -4.40
CA ALA A 55 1.52 -10.08 -3.24
C ALA A 55 1.05 -8.70 -3.72
N GLU A 56 0.08 -8.10 -3.04
CA GLU A 56 -0.28 -6.71 -3.31
C GLU A 56 0.64 -5.81 -2.46
N CYS A 57 1.62 -5.15 -3.09
CA CYS A 57 2.56 -4.33 -2.33
C CYS A 57 1.91 -3.08 -1.74
N GLU A 58 0.77 -2.66 -2.30
CA GLU A 58 -0.17 -1.74 -1.69
C GLU A 58 -1.58 -2.24 -1.99
N TYR A 59 -2.42 -2.35 -0.97
CA TYR A 59 -3.85 -2.57 -1.09
C TYR A 59 -4.53 -1.86 0.09
N MET A 60 -5.87 -1.74 0.08
CA MET A 60 -6.63 -1.17 1.21
C MET A 60 -6.12 0.25 1.58
N HIS A 61 -6.49 1.23 0.76
CA HIS A 61 -6.08 2.63 0.97
C HIS A 61 -6.89 3.23 2.14
N ASP A 62 -6.24 3.52 3.27
CA ASP A 62 -6.92 3.96 4.52
C ASP A 62 -7.06 5.48 4.67
N MET A 63 -7.26 6.18 3.55
CA MET A 63 -7.48 7.63 3.58
C MET A 63 -8.82 7.98 4.24
N GLY A 64 -8.74 8.74 5.33
CA GLY A 64 -9.90 9.18 6.11
C GLY A 64 -10.61 8.06 6.86
N ASN A 65 -11.82 7.69 6.44
CA ASN A 65 -12.62 6.60 7.01
C ASN A 65 -12.86 5.57 5.92
N SER A 66 -11.97 4.58 5.85
CA SER A 66 -11.86 3.67 4.71
C SER A 66 -11.73 2.21 5.19
N ASP A 67 -10.89 1.42 4.52
CA ASP A 67 -10.55 0.03 4.81
C ASP A 67 -11.70 -0.97 4.92
N SER A 68 -12.84 -0.61 4.33
CA SER A 68 -13.97 -1.52 4.19
C SER A 68 -13.67 -2.63 3.15
N GLY A 69 -14.21 -3.82 3.38
CA GLY A 69 -14.14 -4.91 2.39
C GLY A 69 -12.92 -5.83 2.48
N MET A 70 -12.05 -5.65 3.49
CA MET A 70 -10.91 -6.53 3.78
C MET A 70 -11.27 -8.03 3.79
N GLY A 71 -12.48 -8.37 4.24
CA GLY A 71 -12.98 -9.75 4.26
C GLY A 71 -13.03 -10.44 2.89
N SER A 72 -13.08 -9.70 1.78
CA SER A 72 -13.00 -10.27 0.43
C SER A 72 -11.58 -10.75 0.11
N TYR A 73 -10.55 -10.00 0.50
CA TYR A 73 -9.15 -10.40 0.33
C TYR A 73 -8.75 -11.53 1.27
N ILE A 74 -9.20 -11.50 2.53
CA ILE A 74 -8.95 -12.59 3.50
C ILE A 74 -9.44 -13.94 2.96
N LYS A 75 -10.64 -13.98 2.35
CA LYS A 75 -11.15 -15.20 1.71
C LYS A 75 -10.26 -15.72 0.60
N LEU A 76 -9.56 -14.84 -0.13
CA LEU A 76 -8.62 -15.25 -1.17
C LEU A 76 -7.34 -15.82 -0.55
N ILE A 77 -6.86 -15.25 0.57
CA ILE A 77 -5.69 -15.77 1.31
C ILE A 77 -5.97 -17.20 1.76
N ASP A 78 -7.16 -17.45 2.32
CA ASP A 78 -7.56 -18.79 2.77
C ASP A 78 -7.74 -19.79 1.62
N LYS A 79 -8.11 -19.30 0.42
CA LYS A 79 -8.47 -20.13 -0.74
C LYS A 79 -7.29 -20.46 -1.65
N TYR A 80 -6.34 -19.56 -1.83
CA TYR A 80 -5.28 -19.67 -2.84
C TYR A 80 -3.88 -19.68 -2.21
N PRO A 81 -3.18 -20.82 -2.17
CA PRO A 81 -1.85 -20.93 -1.57
C PRO A 81 -0.76 -20.04 -2.20
N GLN A 82 -0.99 -19.55 -3.43
CA GLN A 82 -0.06 -18.64 -4.12
C GLN A 82 -0.35 -17.16 -3.86
N TYR A 83 -1.42 -16.84 -3.12
CA TYR A 83 -1.70 -15.47 -2.70
C TYR A 83 -1.08 -15.23 -1.34
N MET A 84 -0.22 -14.21 -1.27
CA MET A 84 0.52 -13.86 -0.06
C MET A 84 -0.18 -12.76 0.75
N GLY A 85 -1.36 -12.30 0.30
CA GLY A 85 -2.00 -11.10 0.84
C GLY A 85 -1.36 -9.83 0.29
N GLY A 86 -1.36 -8.78 1.10
CA GLY A 86 -0.76 -7.50 0.74
C GLY A 86 -0.38 -6.65 1.95
N PHE A 87 0.09 -5.44 1.67
CA PHE A 87 0.47 -4.45 2.67
C PHE A 87 -0.47 -3.25 2.60
N ILE A 88 -1.17 -2.95 3.70
CA ILE A 88 -2.13 -1.85 3.79
C ILE A 88 -1.41 -0.52 3.56
N TRP A 89 -2.00 0.38 2.75
CA TRP A 89 -1.47 1.73 2.55
C TRP A 89 -2.28 2.75 3.37
N ASP A 90 -1.72 3.42 4.38
CA ASP A 90 -0.41 3.22 5.01
C ASP A 90 -0.52 3.11 6.54
N PHE A 91 0.58 3.28 7.28
CA PHE A 91 0.57 3.05 8.72
C PHE A 91 0.18 4.29 9.55
N ILE A 92 0.60 5.49 9.17
CA ILE A 92 0.46 6.72 9.99
C ILE A 92 0.27 7.91 9.05
N ASP A 93 -0.77 8.71 9.29
CA ASP A 93 -0.99 9.98 8.60
C ASP A 93 0.26 10.88 8.67
N GLN A 94 0.69 11.38 7.53
CA GLN A 94 1.85 12.27 7.39
C GLN A 94 1.40 13.73 7.52
N ALA A 95 0.86 14.09 8.69
CA ALA A 95 0.41 15.44 9.03
C ALA A 95 1.36 16.13 10.04
N LEU A 96 1.38 17.46 10.03
CA LEU A 96 2.13 18.25 11.01
C LEU A 96 1.18 18.79 12.10
N LEU A 97 1.54 18.57 13.36
CA LEU A 97 0.84 19.18 14.50
C LEU A 97 1.26 20.65 14.63
N VAL A 98 0.30 21.56 14.53
CA VAL A 98 0.51 23.01 14.54
C VAL A 98 -0.46 23.67 15.52
N HIS A 99 0.05 24.61 16.31
CA HIS A 99 -0.81 25.47 17.13
C HIS A 99 -1.52 26.50 16.24
N ASP A 100 -2.84 26.42 16.13
CA ASP A 100 -3.63 27.37 15.34
C ASP A 100 -3.94 28.64 16.14
N PRO A 101 -3.43 29.82 15.75
CA PRO A 101 -3.64 31.06 16.50
C PRO A 101 -5.08 31.58 16.42
N VAL A 102 -5.91 31.10 15.49
CA VAL A 102 -7.30 31.54 15.34
C VAL A 102 -8.20 30.80 16.33
N SER A 103 -8.14 29.47 16.35
CA SER A 103 -8.91 28.65 17.30
C SER A 103 -8.24 28.52 18.68
N GLY A 104 -6.93 28.77 18.78
CA GLY A 104 -6.13 28.54 19.98
C GLY A 104 -5.93 27.06 20.33
N GLN A 105 -6.13 26.15 19.37
CA GLN A 105 -6.01 24.70 19.55
C GLN A 105 -4.84 24.15 18.72
N ASP A 106 -4.29 23.01 19.14
CA ASP A 106 -3.37 22.25 18.31
C ASP A 106 -4.17 21.45 17.26
N VAL A 107 -3.78 21.58 16.00
CA VAL A 107 -4.45 20.96 14.84
C VAL A 107 -3.44 20.24 13.97
N LEU A 108 -3.88 19.16 13.32
CA LEU A 108 -3.10 18.52 12.26
C LEU A 108 -3.32 19.28 10.95
N ARG A 109 -2.22 19.58 10.25
CA ARG A 109 -2.20 20.28 8.97
C ARG A 109 -1.53 19.44 7.89
N TYR A 110 -2.03 19.56 6.67
CA TYR A 110 -1.55 18.85 5.49
C TYR A 110 -1.00 19.82 4.44
N GLY A 111 -0.71 19.34 3.23
CA GLY A 111 -0.33 20.21 2.12
C GLY A 111 -1.39 21.28 1.86
N GLY A 112 -0.98 22.51 1.58
CA GLY A 112 -1.88 23.63 1.33
C GLY A 112 -2.21 24.45 2.58
N ASP A 113 -2.01 23.90 3.78
CA ASP A 113 -2.22 24.63 5.04
C ASP A 113 -1.03 25.52 5.45
N PHE A 114 0.03 25.55 4.65
CA PHE A 114 1.29 26.28 4.88
C PHE A 114 1.56 27.38 3.85
N ASP A 115 0.50 27.91 3.22
CA ASP A 115 0.59 28.88 2.11
C ASP A 115 1.35 28.32 0.89
N ASP A 116 1.34 26.99 0.73
CA ASP A 116 1.96 26.28 -0.38
C ASP A 116 1.29 26.65 -1.70
N ARG A 117 2.08 26.91 -2.74
CA ARG A 117 1.53 27.23 -4.08
C ARG A 117 1.06 26.00 -4.86
N HIS A 118 1.66 24.84 -4.59
CA HIS A 118 1.29 23.56 -5.16
C HIS A 118 1.31 22.52 -4.04
N SER A 119 0.22 21.78 -3.88
CA SER A 119 0.10 20.69 -2.93
C SER A 119 -0.92 19.67 -3.42
N ASP A 120 -0.69 18.40 -3.09
CA ASP A 120 -1.67 17.32 -3.22
C ASP A 120 -2.54 17.17 -1.95
N TYR A 121 -2.56 18.23 -1.12
CA TYR A 121 -3.41 18.41 0.04
C TYR A 121 -3.34 17.26 1.06
N GLU A 122 -4.51 16.77 1.48
CA GLU A 122 -4.67 15.72 2.50
C GLU A 122 -4.37 14.31 1.99
N PHE A 123 -3.91 14.12 0.74
CA PHE A 123 -3.50 12.80 0.18
C PHE A 123 -2.21 12.23 0.82
N SER A 124 -1.81 12.79 1.96
CA SER A 124 -0.77 12.30 2.85
C SER A 124 -1.34 11.76 4.16
N GLY A 125 -2.66 11.87 4.36
CA GLY A 125 -3.44 11.37 5.51
C GLY A 125 -4.09 10.02 5.22
N ASP A 126 -3.26 9.03 4.88
CA ASP A 126 -3.68 7.71 4.39
C ASP A 126 -3.52 6.58 5.42
N GLY A 127 -3.20 6.90 6.68
CA GLY A 127 -2.69 5.91 7.61
C GLY A 127 -3.74 5.25 8.50
N LEU A 128 -3.47 4.02 8.94
CA LEU A 128 -4.25 3.33 9.99
C LEU A 128 -4.28 4.08 11.34
N MET A 129 -3.35 5.00 11.55
CA MET A 129 -3.29 5.90 12.69
C MET A 129 -3.28 7.35 12.26
N PHE A 130 -3.83 8.21 13.09
CA PHE A 130 -3.59 9.65 13.00
C PHE A 130 -2.10 9.97 13.23
N ALA A 131 -1.68 11.17 12.84
CA ALA A 131 -0.28 11.60 12.95
C ALA A 131 0.27 11.62 14.38
N ASP A 132 -0.61 11.73 15.39
CA ASP A 132 -0.29 11.61 16.82
C ASP A 132 -0.20 10.16 17.32
N ARG A 133 -0.33 9.18 16.42
CA ARG A 133 -0.38 7.72 16.66
C ARG A 133 -1.62 7.23 17.39
N THR A 134 -2.68 8.04 17.46
CA THR A 134 -3.99 7.57 17.90
C THR A 134 -4.56 6.62 16.83
N PRO A 135 -4.95 5.38 17.18
CA PRO A 135 -5.55 4.44 16.22
C PRO A 135 -6.84 4.96 15.60
N LYS A 136 -7.00 4.81 14.28
CA LYS A 136 -8.28 5.03 13.60
C LYS A 136 -9.22 3.83 13.82
N PRO A 137 -10.54 3.99 13.61
CA PRO A 137 -11.49 2.87 13.70
C PRO A 137 -11.14 1.66 12.83
N ALA A 138 -10.42 1.85 11.72
CA ALA A 138 -9.95 0.77 10.84
C ALA A 138 -9.06 -0.27 11.56
N MET A 139 -8.44 0.08 12.70
CA MET A 139 -7.60 -0.83 13.48
C MET A 139 -8.37 -1.71 14.50
N GLN A 140 -9.69 -1.61 14.58
CA GLN A 140 -10.52 -2.27 15.61
C GLN A 140 -11.11 -3.62 15.20
#